data_AF-A0A962DQV7-F1
#
_entry.id   AF-A0A962DQV7-F1
#
_cell.length_a   1.000
_cell.length_b   1.000
_cell.length_c   1.000
_cell.angle_alpha   90.00
_cell.angle_beta   90.00
_cell.angle_gamma   90.00
#
_symmetry.space_group_name_H-M   'P 1'
#
loop_
_entity.id
_entity.type
_entity.pdbx_description
1 polymer ?
#
loop_
_entity_poly.entity_id
_entity_poly.type
_entity_poly.pdbx_seq_one_letter_code
_entity_poly.pdbx_strand_id
1 'polypeptide(L)' 'MYVCMCNGVTESAIRRAAAAGIRTLGELAANTGCTAGCGCCLETAEAVLMEALHAEGHRRPGLQLLAPPLSA' A
#
# COMPACT_ATOMS: atom_id res chain seq x y z
N MET A 1 4.84 8.71 -9.46
CA MET A 1 5.46 9.84 -8.73
C MET A 1 6.49 9.34 -7.73
N TYR A 2 7.49 10.15 -7.32
CA TYR A 2 8.30 9.83 -6.14
C TYR A 2 7.53 10.15 -4.87
N VAL A 3 7.50 9.20 -3.94
CA VAL A 3 6.84 9.33 -2.64
C VAL A 3 7.90 9.56 -1.55
N CYS A 4 8.99 8.79 -1.54
CA CYS A 4 10.13 9.03 -0.66
C CYS A 4 11.33 9.52 -1.46
N MET A 5 11.76 10.76 -1.24
CA MET A 5 12.95 11.31 -1.88
C MET A 5 14.25 10.76 -1.26
N CYS A 6 14.27 10.51 0.06
CA CYS A 6 15.46 10.00 0.75
C CYS A 6 15.92 8.64 0.23
N ASN A 7 14.96 7.75 -0.06
CA ASN A 7 15.22 6.37 -0.48
C ASN A 7 14.81 6.10 -1.93
N GLY A 8 14.47 7.14 -2.70
CA GLY A 8 14.08 7.00 -4.11
C GLY A 8 12.84 6.12 -4.34
N VAL A 9 11.91 6.05 -3.37
CA VAL A 9 10.75 5.17 -3.45
C VAL A 9 9.63 5.88 -4.22
N THR A 10 9.14 5.22 -5.27
CA THR A 10 8.04 5.71 -6.10
C THR A 10 6.70 5.12 -5.68
N GLU A 11 5.62 5.78 -6.05
CA GLU A 11 4.26 5.28 -5.89
C GLU A 11 4.10 3.88 -6.49
N SER A 12 4.63 3.65 -7.70
CA SER A 12 4.60 2.34 -8.35
C SER A 12 5.37 1.28 -7.57
N ALA A 13 6.46 1.65 -6.88
CA ALA A 13 7.16 0.73 -6.00
C ALA A 13 6.32 0.33 -4.79
N ILE A 14 5.60 1.28 -4.17
CA ILE A 14 4.66 1.01 -3.07
C ILE A 14 3.51 0.11 -3.54
N ARG A 15 2.93 0.38 -4.72
CA ARG A 15 1.88 -0.47 -5.30
C ARG A 15 2.37 -1.88 -5.60
N ARG A 16 3.62 -2.04 -6.06
CA ARG A 16 4.24 -3.38 -6.25
C ARG A 16 4.51 -4.08 -4.92
N ALA A 17 4.97 -3.37 -3.91
CA ALA A 17 5.13 -3.89 -2.56
C ALA A 17 3.80 -4.43 -2.02
N ALA A 18 2.72 -3.66 -2.17
CA ALA A 18 1.37 -4.11 -1.85
C ALA A 18 0.99 -5.37 -2.64
N ALA A 19 1.18 -5.40 -3.96
CA ALA A 19 0.90 -6.61 -4.76
C ALA A 19 1.75 -7.83 -4.36
N ALA A 20 2.94 -7.62 -3.77
CA ALA A 20 3.80 -8.66 -3.24
C ALA A 20 3.39 -9.16 -1.85
N GLY A 21 2.32 -8.62 -1.26
CA GLY A 21 1.78 -9.05 0.03
C GLY A 21 2.10 -8.14 1.21
N ILE A 22 2.81 -7.02 1.01
CA ILE A 22 3.06 -6.06 2.09
C ILE A 22 1.74 -5.38 2.47
N ARG A 23 1.45 -5.31 3.77
CA ARG A 23 0.18 -4.77 4.30
C ARG A 23 0.37 -3.63 5.29
N THR A 24 1.58 -3.45 5.83
CA THR A 24 1.83 -2.44 6.87
C THR A 24 2.94 -1.47 6.47
N LEU A 25 2.91 -0.26 7.03
CA LEU A 25 4.00 0.71 6.88
C LEU A 25 5.34 0.20 7.42
N GLY A 26 5.31 -0.60 8.51
CA GLY A 26 6.52 -1.19 9.07
C GLY A 26 7.18 -2.17 8.11
N GLU A 27 6.39 -3.04 7.46
CA GLU A 27 6.87 -3.93 6.41
C GLU A 27 7.36 -3.15 5.18
N LEU A 28 6.63 -2.12 4.77
CA LEU A 28 7.02 -1.24 3.68
C LEU A 28 8.38 -0.58 3.98
N ALA A 29 8.57 -0.09 5.20
CA ALA A 29 9.81 0.52 5.65
C ALA A 29 10.96 -0.49 5.69
N ALA A 30 10.73 -1.68 6.23
CA ALA A 30 11.74 -2.74 6.27
C ALA A 30 12.20 -3.18 4.87
N ASN A 31 11.29 -3.17 3.87
CA ASN A 31 11.59 -3.62 2.51
C ASN A 31 12.13 -2.52 1.59
N THR A 32 11.77 -1.25 1.84
CA THR A 32 12.06 -0.16 0.88
C THR A 32 12.79 1.03 1.49
N GLY A 33 12.92 1.09 2.82
CA GLY A 33 13.40 2.26 3.55
C GLY A 33 12.42 3.45 3.54
N CYS A 34 11.31 3.38 2.79
CA CYS A 34 10.26 4.39 2.83
C CYS A 34 9.79 4.58 4.29
N THR A 35 9.52 5.82 4.72
CA THR A 35 9.10 6.19 6.09
C THR A 35 10.09 5.96 7.23
N ALA A 36 11.22 5.26 7.01
CA ALA A 36 12.23 5.00 8.05
C ALA A 36 13.21 6.15 8.32
N GLY A 37 13.25 7.16 7.44
CA GLY A 37 14.19 8.29 7.50
C GLY A 37 13.57 9.56 8.10
N CYS A 38 13.46 10.62 7.28
CA CYS A 38 12.94 11.93 7.70
C CYS A 38 11.44 11.96 8.02
N GLY A 39 10.69 10.91 7.69
CA GLY A 39 9.24 10.82 7.94
C GLY A 39 8.35 11.69 7.05
N CYS A 40 8.89 12.62 6.24
CA CYS A 40 8.08 13.55 5.43
C CYS A 40 7.14 12.85 4.42
N CYS A 41 7.46 11.63 4.03
CA CYS A 41 6.65 10.85 3.10
C CYS A 41 5.61 9.96 3.79
N LEU A 42 5.49 9.97 5.11
CA LEU A 42 4.70 8.99 5.87
C LEU A 42 3.24 8.98 5.45
N GLU A 43 2.56 10.12 5.53
CA GLU A 43 1.13 10.24 5.20
C GLU A 43 0.88 9.86 3.73
N THR A 44 1.75 10.29 2.82
CA THR A 44 1.61 9.96 1.39
C THR A 44 1.87 8.48 1.12
N ALA A 45 2.88 7.88 1.77
CA ALA A 45 3.18 6.46 1.62
C ALA A 45 2.06 5.59 2.16
N GLU A 46 1.46 5.99 3.29
CA GLU A 46 0.29 5.32 3.88
C GLU A 46 -0.91 5.39 2.94
N ALA A 47 -1.25 6.59 2.45
CA ALA A 47 -2.36 6.75 1.51
C ALA A 47 -2.20 5.86 0.27
N VAL A 48 -1.01 5.88 -0.36
CA VAL A 48 -0.72 5.05 -1.54
C VAL A 48 -0.79 3.55 -1.23
N LEU A 49 -0.28 3.13 -0.07
CA LEU A 49 -0.36 1.74 0.36
C LEU A 49 -1.81 1.30 0.56
N MET A 50 -2.61 2.08 1.29
CA MET A 50 -4.02 1.80 1.55
C MET A 50 -4.85 1.78 0.26
N GLU A 51 -4.64 2.74 -0.63
CA GLU A 51 -5.26 2.74 -1.96
C GLU A 51 -4.93 1.47 -2.76
N ALA A 52 -3.67 1.03 -2.72
CA ALA A 52 -3.24 -0.18 -3.42
C ALA A 52 -3.92 -1.43 -2.86
N LEU A 53 -4.05 -1.54 -1.54
CA LEU A 53 -4.72 -2.65 -0.85
C LEU A 53 -6.22 -2.68 -1.15
N HIS A 54 -6.89 -1.52 -1.15
CA HIS A 54 -8.30 -1.43 -1.52
C HIS A 54 -8.53 -1.80 -3.00
N ALA A 55 -7.65 -1.34 -3.90
CA ALA A 55 -7.71 -1.69 -5.31
C ALA A 55 -7.48 -3.19 -5.56
N GLU A 56 -6.63 -3.86 -4.77
CA GLU A 56 -6.41 -5.31 -4.84
C GLU A 56 -7.67 -6.09 -4.44
N GLY A 57 -8.38 -5.65 -3.40
CA GLY A 57 -9.68 -6.21 -3.01
C GLY A 57 -10.72 -6.17 -4.13
N HIS A 58 -10.67 -5.13 -4.96
CA HIS A 58 -11.56 -4.95 -6.11
C HIS A 58 -11.14 -5.72 -7.37
N ARG A 59 -9.89 -6.19 -7.44
CA ARG A 59 -9.32 -6.87 -8.62
C ARG A 59 -9.41 -8.39 -8.59
N ARG A 60 -10.02 -9.00 -7.58
CA ARG A 60 -10.21 -10.46 -7.52
C ARG A 60 -11.34 -10.87 -8.48
N PRO A 61 -11.07 -11.52 -9.64
CA PRO A 61 -12.11 -11.94 -10.59
C PRO A 61 -12.95 -13.14 -10.09
N GLY A 62 -12.87 -13.47 -8.80
CA GLY A 62 -13.49 -14.67 -8.20
C GLY A 62 -13.93 -14.52 -6.75
N LEU A 63 -13.93 -13.31 -6.18
CA LEU A 63 -14.39 -13.06 -4.79
C LEU A 63 -15.60 -12.12 -4.72
N GLN A 64 -16.45 -12.12 -5.74
CA GLN A 64 -17.73 -11.39 -5.72
C GLN A 64 -18.92 -12.22 -5.20
N LEU A 65 -18.68 -13.44 -4.68
CA LEU A 65 -19.73 -14.33 -4.18
C LEU A 65 -19.83 -14.43 -2.65
N LEU A 66 -18.98 -13.74 -1.87
CA LEU A 66 -18.98 -13.87 -0.40
C LEU A 66 -18.99 -12.54 0.35
N ALA A 67 -19.66 -11.52 -0.20
CA ALA A 67 -20.14 -10.41 0.62
C ALA A 67 -21.63 -10.65 0.93
N PRO A 68 -22.00 -11.15 2.13
CA PRO A 68 -23.38 -11.01 2.58
C PRO A 68 -23.71 -9.52 2.73
N PRO A 69 -24.93 -9.08 2.38
CA PRO A 69 -25.33 -7.70 2.57
C PRO A 69 -25.43 -7.40 4.08
N LEU A 70 -24.75 -6.32 4.46
CA LEU A 70 -25.24 -5.25 5.35
C LEU A 70 -25.80 -5.71 6.70
N SER A 71 -25.05 -5.36 7.75
CA SER A 71 -25.44 -5.33 9.15
C SER A 71 -26.92 -4.96 9.37
N ALA A 72 -27.61 -5.82 10.13
CA ALA A 72 -28.84 -5.51 10.84
C ALA A 72 -28.59 -4.55 12.01
#